data_AF-A0A6B8TGY5-F1
#
_entry.id   AF-A0A6B8TGY5-F1
#
_cell.length_a   1.000
_cell.length_b   1.000
_cell.length_c   1.000
_cell.angle_alpha   90.00
_cell.angle_beta   90.00
_cell.angle_gamma   90.00
#
_symmetry.space_group_name_H-M   'P 1'
#
loop_
_entity.id
_entity.type
_entity.pdbx_description
1 polymer ?
#
loop_
_entity_poly.entity_id
_entity_poly.type
_entity_poly.pdbx_seq_one_letter_code
_entity_poly.pdbx_strand_id
1 'polypeptide(L)'
;MHEGRKLMVTVIDTAARPPTPDTIKGAGHKGQVVYISPDRTNGGLPGKPVTRAHVDAMRAAGLSVGVVWQYGKDTTDAPPDVMRGADGGRADARAAEAKLRELGLNDWPVFFAVDFDITTTQWNTTAVHYFRAAAEILGKHRVGIYGHSRVCHWAGPEDKAIGEVAPGRYLAWQTKSWSGGVVARDYGVLYQRIVDTRDAPGPLVGGVRVDVSDTLFEYWGQGPNGYRSAADLAAGELTPKELEKYLKVQPDEVRLMNKHFTPGRGGQKIEFIVRHHLAGVGTTKDVWNWWQVRKASAHYVVEPSTRIGQLVWDRDTAWASLDANSRSIAIEHSNSDGAAADYPIAAEVIISGARWAAALCLFYGLGRPEFGKNIRDHREFGATSCPHHLANGGKYHQQWMDEAQAFYDVLVAAKAGNITAPQPPPPAPPVPAQTEEVIMPDHVQSLINPDVRLSLPHYRELQDAYAWRAEVLLRGLYAALGLDPDEVLAAALAADHARTIDAA
;
A
#
# COMPACT_ATOMS: atom_id res chain seq x y z
N MET A 1 -5.34 24.02 -26.45
CA MET A 1 -4.50 23.55 -25.33
C MET A 1 -4.60 22.04 -25.30
N HIS A 2 -3.55 21.32 -25.67
CA HIS A 2 -3.49 19.87 -25.51
C HIS A 2 -3.09 19.60 -24.06
N GLU A 3 -4.04 19.20 -23.21
CA GLU A 3 -3.69 18.45 -22.00
C GLU A 3 -2.94 17.21 -22.47
N GLY A 4 -1.64 17.17 -22.18
CA GLY A 4 -0.80 16.03 -22.51
C GLY A 4 -1.36 14.79 -21.84
N ARG A 5 -1.96 13.90 -22.64
CA ARG A 5 -2.44 12.59 -22.22
C ARG A 5 -1.25 11.84 -21.60
N LYS A 6 -1.13 11.86 -20.27
CA LYS A 6 -0.14 11.08 -19.54
C LYS A 6 -0.33 9.63 -19.99
N LEU A 7 0.63 9.09 -20.75
CA LEU A 7 0.60 7.70 -21.22
C LEU A 7 0.38 6.80 -19.99
N MET A 8 -0.78 6.13 -19.94
CA MET A 8 -1.07 5.17 -18.87
C MET A 8 -0.05 4.04 -18.99
N VAL A 9 0.71 3.83 -17.93
CA VAL A 9 1.63 2.72 -17.82
C VAL A 9 0.82 1.43 -17.74
N THR A 10 1.22 0.41 -18.51
CA THR A 10 0.52 -0.87 -18.58
C THR A 10 1.43 -2.04 -18.24
N VAL A 11 0.81 -3.09 -17.71
CA VAL A 11 1.39 -4.41 -17.50
C VAL A 11 0.49 -5.45 -18.16
N ILE A 12 1.04 -6.62 -18.44
CA ILE A 12 0.30 -7.73 -19.04
C ILE A 12 0.15 -8.90 -18.08
N ASP A 13 -0.79 -9.78 -18.35
CA ASP A 13 -0.87 -11.10 -17.75
C ASP A 13 -1.33 -12.13 -18.79
N THR A 14 -0.93 -13.39 -18.59
CA THR A 14 -1.35 -14.51 -19.44
C THR A 14 -1.05 -15.83 -18.75
N ALA A 15 -1.98 -16.78 -18.87
CA ALA A 15 -1.77 -18.17 -18.44
C ALA A 15 -1.14 -19.04 -19.54
N ALA A 16 -1.02 -18.52 -20.76
CA ALA A 16 -0.28 -19.14 -21.85
C ALA A 16 1.23 -18.97 -21.65
N ARG A 17 2.04 -19.45 -22.60
CA ARG A 17 3.49 -19.29 -22.55
C ARG A 17 3.80 -17.78 -22.57
N PRO A 18 4.48 -17.23 -21.56
CA PRO A 18 4.74 -15.80 -21.51
C PRO A 18 5.51 -15.30 -22.75
N PRO A 19 5.19 -14.09 -23.27
CA PRO A 19 6.03 -13.44 -24.26
C PRO A 19 7.44 -13.18 -23.71
N THR A 20 8.43 -13.05 -24.59
CA THR A 20 9.80 -12.74 -24.15
C THR A 20 9.88 -11.30 -23.60
N PRO A 21 10.79 -11.01 -22.65
CA PRO A 21 10.97 -9.66 -22.11
C PRO A 21 11.15 -8.58 -23.19
N ASP A 22 11.89 -8.87 -24.26
CA ASP A 22 12.08 -7.91 -25.37
C ASP A 22 10.77 -7.57 -26.09
N THR A 23 9.90 -8.56 -26.30
CA THR A 23 8.59 -8.31 -26.94
C THR A 23 7.64 -7.54 -26.03
N ILE A 24 7.68 -7.79 -24.71
CA ILE A 24 6.90 -7.04 -23.71
C ILE A 24 7.34 -5.58 -23.71
N LYS A 25 8.65 -5.34 -23.64
CA LYS A 25 9.25 -4.00 -23.66
C LYS A 25 8.98 -3.28 -24.98
N GLY A 26 9.12 -3.99 -26.11
CA GLY A 26 8.85 -3.46 -27.44
C GLY A 26 7.38 -3.08 -27.66
N ALA A 27 6.45 -3.79 -27.01
CA ALA A 27 5.03 -3.44 -26.98
C ALA A 27 4.70 -2.25 -26.05
N GLY A 28 5.68 -1.72 -25.32
CA GLY A 28 5.53 -0.54 -24.46
C GLY A 28 5.04 -0.83 -23.04
N HIS A 29 4.92 -2.10 -22.65
CA HIS A 29 4.54 -2.50 -21.30
C HIS A 29 5.73 -2.38 -20.33
N LYS A 30 5.45 -2.05 -19.06
CA LYS A 30 6.47 -1.92 -18.01
C LYS A 30 6.75 -3.22 -17.27
N GLY A 31 5.90 -4.23 -17.44
CA GLY A 31 6.03 -5.46 -16.68
C GLY A 31 4.93 -6.47 -16.96
N GLN A 32 4.94 -7.53 -16.16
CA GLN A 32 3.98 -8.63 -16.23
C GLN A 32 3.54 -9.06 -14.82
N VAL A 33 2.25 -9.33 -14.63
CA VAL A 33 1.78 -10.12 -13.49
C VAL A 33 1.82 -11.60 -13.89
N VAL A 34 2.63 -12.40 -13.18
CA VAL A 34 2.90 -13.81 -13.51
C VAL A 34 2.21 -14.75 -12.55
N TYR A 35 1.75 -15.90 -13.05
CA TYR A 35 1.10 -16.91 -12.23
C TYR A 35 2.14 -17.77 -11.50
N ILE A 36 1.97 -17.90 -10.19
CA ILE A 36 2.82 -18.76 -9.34
C ILE A 36 2.09 -20.02 -8.86
N SER A 37 0.81 -20.17 -9.21
CA SER A 37 0.03 -21.39 -8.95
C SER A 37 0.36 -22.51 -9.95
N PRO A 38 0.14 -23.78 -9.58
CA PRO A 38 0.24 -24.91 -10.51
C PRO A 38 -0.75 -24.84 -11.67
N ASP A 39 -0.44 -25.54 -12.76
CA ASP A 39 -1.38 -25.78 -13.86
C ASP A 39 -2.36 -26.90 -13.51
N ARG A 40 -3.61 -26.55 -13.20
CA ARG A 40 -4.70 -27.51 -12.96
C ARG A 40 -5.06 -28.38 -14.17
N THR A 41 -4.67 -27.98 -15.39
CA THR A 41 -5.03 -28.64 -16.64
C THR A 41 -4.00 -29.65 -17.13
N ASN A 42 -2.90 -29.83 -16.38
CA ASN A 42 -1.83 -30.77 -16.71
C ASN A 42 -1.20 -30.53 -18.11
N GLY A 43 -0.85 -29.28 -18.41
CA GLY A 43 -0.11 -28.87 -19.61
C GLY A 43 -0.82 -27.85 -20.50
N GLY A 44 -2.10 -27.56 -20.24
CA GLY A 44 -2.90 -26.59 -21.00
C GLY A 44 -2.67 -25.12 -20.62
N LEU A 45 -2.03 -24.85 -19.49
CA LEU A 45 -1.69 -23.49 -19.04
C LEU A 45 -0.17 -23.35 -18.85
N PRO A 46 0.61 -23.29 -19.95
CA PRO A 46 2.08 -23.34 -19.89
C PRO A 46 2.74 -22.12 -19.23
N GLY A 47 1.98 -21.09 -18.86
CA GLY A 47 2.45 -19.99 -18.01
C GLY A 47 2.32 -20.27 -16.51
N LYS A 48 1.80 -21.43 -16.10
CA LYS A 48 1.51 -21.80 -14.71
C LYS A 48 2.32 -23.03 -14.25
N PRO A 49 3.20 -22.90 -13.24
CA PRO A 49 3.73 -21.66 -12.71
C PRO A 49 4.83 -21.08 -13.63
N VAL A 50 5.07 -19.79 -13.50
CA VAL A 50 6.24 -19.12 -14.08
C VAL A 50 7.55 -19.76 -13.61
N THR A 51 8.61 -19.63 -14.43
CA THR A 51 9.96 -20.11 -14.09
C THR A 51 10.85 -19.00 -13.55
N ARG A 52 11.85 -19.37 -12.74
CA ARG A 52 12.89 -18.43 -12.27
C ARG A 52 13.64 -17.77 -13.43
N ALA A 53 13.94 -18.53 -14.47
CA ALA A 53 14.62 -18.02 -15.66
C ALA A 53 13.83 -16.88 -16.34
N HIS A 54 12.50 -16.99 -16.41
CA HIS A 54 11.66 -15.92 -16.94
C HIS A 54 11.67 -14.67 -16.04
N VAL A 55 11.55 -14.85 -14.73
CA VAL A 55 11.62 -13.75 -13.75
C VAL A 55 12.96 -13.02 -13.82
N ASP A 56 14.07 -13.76 -13.85
CA ASP A 56 15.42 -13.19 -13.95
C ASP A 56 15.60 -12.44 -15.28
N ALA A 57 15.09 -12.99 -16.40
CA ALA A 57 15.15 -12.34 -17.71
C ALA A 57 14.32 -11.05 -17.76
N MET A 58 13.13 -11.03 -17.16
CA MET A 58 12.30 -9.82 -17.02
C MET A 58 13.06 -8.71 -16.28
N ARG A 59 13.64 -9.05 -15.11
CA ARG A 59 14.41 -8.11 -14.29
C ARG A 59 15.65 -7.60 -15.02
N ALA A 60 16.38 -8.47 -15.73
CA ALA A 60 17.54 -8.09 -16.52
C ALA A 60 17.18 -7.13 -17.67
N ALA A 61 15.99 -7.28 -18.28
CA ALA A 61 15.50 -6.36 -19.31
C ALA A 61 15.01 -5.00 -18.77
N GLY A 62 14.99 -4.83 -17.43
CA GLY A 62 14.46 -3.65 -16.75
C GLY A 62 12.94 -3.64 -16.67
N LEU A 63 12.29 -4.79 -16.81
CA LEU A 63 10.84 -4.95 -16.64
C LEU A 63 10.52 -5.38 -15.21
N SER A 64 9.40 -4.87 -14.72
CA SER A 64 8.86 -5.22 -13.42
C SER A 64 8.05 -6.52 -13.51
N VAL A 65 7.98 -7.26 -12.41
CA VAL A 65 7.14 -8.45 -12.27
C VAL A 65 6.18 -8.19 -11.10
N GLY A 66 4.95 -8.70 -11.14
CA GLY A 66 4.10 -8.92 -9.96
C GLY A 66 3.62 -10.36 -9.98
N VAL A 67 3.04 -10.89 -8.90
CA VAL A 67 2.62 -12.30 -8.86
C VAL A 67 1.16 -12.48 -8.48
N VAL A 68 0.53 -13.49 -9.08
CA VAL A 68 -0.85 -13.90 -8.79
C VAL A 68 -0.94 -15.40 -8.53
N TRP A 69 -1.76 -15.75 -7.57
CA TRP A 69 -2.18 -17.12 -7.28
C TRP A 69 -3.61 -17.33 -7.78
N GLN A 70 -3.75 -18.26 -8.72
CA GLN A 70 -5.04 -18.75 -9.21
C GLN A 70 -4.85 -20.18 -9.70
N TYR A 71 -5.17 -21.15 -8.86
CA TYR A 71 -5.21 -22.55 -9.23
C TYR A 71 -6.59 -22.89 -9.79
N GLY A 72 -7.64 -22.69 -8.99
CA GLY A 72 -9.02 -22.99 -9.32
C GLY A 72 -9.63 -22.13 -10.43
N LYS A 73 -10.79 -22.57 -10.92
CA LYS A 73 -11.69 -21.86 -11.84
C LYS A 73 -13.13 -22.31 -11.56
N ASP A 74 -14.14 -21.63 -12.07
CA ASP A 74 -15.54 -22.05 -11.95
C ASP A 74 -15.82 -23.37 -12.71
N THR A 75 -15.34 -24.48 -12.14
CA THR A 75 -15.39 -25.85 -12.68
C THR A 75 -15.51 -26.83 -11.50
N THR A 76 -16.18 -27.97 -11.72
CA THR A 76 -16.45 -28.96 -10.66
C THR A 76 -15.18 -29.53 -10.03
N ASP A 77 -14.15 -29.80 -10.84
CA ASP A 77 -12.94 -30.52 -10.38
C ASP A 77 -11.90 -29.58 -9.74
N ALA A 78 -12.03 -28.28 -9.92
CA ALA A 78 -11.10 -27.29 -9.37
C ALA A 78 -11.84 -25.96 -9.10
N PRO A 79 -12.75 -25.91 -8.11
CA PRO A 79 -13.58 -24.73 -7.84
C PRO A 79 -12.73 -23.51 -7.45
N PRO A 80 -13.31 -22.29 -7.45
CA PRO A 80 -12.57 -21.08 -7.11
C PRO A 80 -11.88 -21.19 -5.73
N ASP A 81 -10.58 -20.85 -5.69
CA ASP A 81 -9.71 -21.09 -4.53
C ASP A 81 -10.27 -20.50 -3.23
N VAL A 82 -10.82 -19.28 -3.32
CA VAL A 82 -11.36 -18.53 -2.18
C VAL A 82 -12.56 -19.19 -1.52
N MET A 83 -13.26 -20.10 -2.22
CA MET A 83 -14.40 -20.84 -1.67
C MET A 83 -13.99 -22.00 -0.76
N ARG A 84 -12.68 -22.27 -0.62
CA ARG A 84 -12.14 -23.17 0.42
C ARG A 84 -11.99 -22.48 1.79
N GLY A 85 -12.38 -21.21 1.92
CA GLY A 85 -12.35 -20.46 3.18
C GLY A 85 -10.96 -20.41 3.81
N ALA A 86 -10.92 -20.39 5.15
CA ALA A 86 -9.67 -20.21 5.90
C ALA A 86 -8.61 -21.30 5.62
N ASP A 87 -9.02 -22.56 5.47
CA ASP A 87 -8.09 -23.65 5.20
C ASP A 87 -7.47 -23.55 3.81
N GLY A 88 -8.26 -23.14 2.81
CA GLY A 88 -7.75 -22.77 1.49
C GLY A 88 -6.74 -21.63 1.56
N GLY A 89 -7.08 -20.57 2.29
CA GLY A 89 -6.23 -19.39 2.44
C GLY A 89 -4.85 -19.73 3.02
N ARG A 90 -4.82 -20.52 4.10
CA ARG A 90 -3.55 -21.00 4.68
C ARG A 90 -2.77 -21.91 3.74
N ALA A 91 -3.43 -22.87 3.09
CA ALA A 91 -2.76 -23.82 2.20
C ALA A 91 -2.09 -23.10 1.01
N ASP A 92 -2.85 -22.23 0.35
CA ASP A 92 -2.41 -21.52 -0.84
C ASP A 92 -1.35 -20.47 -0.50
N ALA A 93 -1.49 -19.78 0.64
CA ALA A 93 -0.46 -18.86 1.11
C ALA A 93 0.87 -19.55 1.41
N ARG A 94 0.86 -20.75 2.03
CA ARG A 94 2.10 -21.52 2.26
C ARG A 94 2.73 -21.98 0.95
N ALA A 95 1.92 -22.42 -0.01
CA ALA A 95 2.41 -22.83 -1.33
C ALA A 95 2.96 -21.64 -2.14
N ALA A 96 2.29 -20.49 -2.08
CA ALA A 96 2.76 -19.24 -2.67
C ALA A 96 4.10 -18.79 -2.06
N GLU A 97 4.22 -18.81 -0.73
CA GLU A 97 5.47 -18.48 -0.01
C GLU A 97 6.63 -19.41 -0.44
N ALA A 98 6.38 -20.72 -0.55
CA ALA A 98 7.37 -21.68 -1.05
C ALA A 98 7.79 -21.36 -2.50
N LYS A 99 6.83 -21.05 -3.38
CA LYS A 99 7.11 -20.72 -4.78
C LYS A 99 7.87 -19.40 -4.93
N LEU A 100 7.54 -18.39 -4.12
CA LEU A 100 8.27 -17.13 -4.10
C LEU A 100 9.76 -17.33 -3.76
N ARG A 101 10.07 -18.20 -2.79
CA ARG A 101 11.45 -18.55 -2.43
C ARG A 101 12.19 -19.22 -3.59
N GLU A 102 11.54 -20.16 -4.28
CA GLU A 102 12.08 -20.83 -5.48
C GLU A 102 12.42 -19.81 -6.58
N LEU A 103 11.55 -18.82 -6.78
CA LEU A 103 11.71 -17.76 -7.78
C LEU A 103 12.70 -16.67 -7.37
N GLY A 104 13.21 -16.65 -6.13
CA GLY A 104 14.04 -15.57 -5.61
C GLY A 104 13.28 -14.25 -5.38
N LEU A 105 11.97 -14.34 -5.15
CA LEU A 105 11.03 -13.23 -4.92
C LEU A 105 10.58 -13.19 -3.45
N ASN A 106 11.52 -13.38 -2.52
CA ASN A 106 11.23 -13.35 -1.09
C ASN A 106 10.50 -12.06 -0.69
N ASP A 107 9.54 -12.18 0.24
CA ASP A 107 8.74 -11.08 0.80
C ASP A 107 7.84 -10.34 -0.22
N TRP A 108 7.69 -10.84 -1.44
CA TRP A 108 6.77 -10.25 -2.41
C TRP A 108 5.30 -10.44 -2.00
N PRO A 109 4.42 -9.47 -2.33
CA PRO A 109 2.99 -9.63 -2.20
C PRO A 109 2.44 -10.62 -3.24
N VAL A 110 1.30 -11.22 -2.94
CA VAL A 110 0.60 -12.15 -3.82
C VAL A 110 -0.84 -11.69 -4.00
N PHE A 111 -1.26 -11.48 -5.24
CA PHE A 111 -2.69 -11.34 -5.55
C PHE A 111 -3.35 -12.73 -5.50
N PHE A 112 -4.39 -12.90 -4.69
CA PHE A 112 -5.24 -14.10 -4.73
C PHE A 112 -6.50 -13.80 -5.55
N ALA A 113 -6.80 -14.68 -6.51
CA ALA A 113 -7.84 -14.43 -7.49
C ALA A 113 -9.25 -14.83 -7.02
N VAL A 114 -10.17 -13.87 -7.14
CA VAL A 114 -11.62 -14.04 -7.15
C VAL A 114 -12.08 -13.89 -8.60
N ASP A 115 -11.88 -14.95 -9.40
CA ASP A 115 -12.12 -14.95 -10.86
C ASP A 115 -13.54 -15.44 -11.23
N PHE A 116 -14.55 -14.87 -10.57
CA PHE A 116 -15.98 -15.11 -10.84
C PHE A 116 -16.83 -13.97 -10.25
N ASP A 117 -18.12 -13.90 -10.61
CA ASP A 117 -19.08 -12.92 -10.06
C ASP A 117 -19.52 -13.32 -8.64
N ILE A 118 -18.62 -13.10 -7.67
CA ILE A 118 -18.86 -13.46 -6.27
C ILE A 118 -19.99 -12.60 -5.68
N THR A 119 -20.87 -13.23 -4.90
CA THR A 119 -21.92 -12.51 -4.17
C THR A 119 -21.40 -11.97 -2.83
N THR A 120 -22.05 -10.94 -2.30
CA THR A 120 -21.74 -10.41 -0.96
C THR A 120 -21.87 -11.51 0.10
N THR A 121 -22.85 -12.41 -0.02
CA THR A 121 -22.99 -13.55 0.89
C THR A 121 -21.80 -14.49 0.83
N GLN A 122 -21.34 -14.87 -0.37
CA GLN A 122 -20.14 -15.72 -0.53
C GLN A 122 -18.89 -15.04 0.01
N TRP A 123 -18.78 -13.72 -0.18
CA TRP A 123 -17.70 -12.92 0.40
C TRP A 123 -17.71 -12.98 1.92
N ASN A 124 -18.81 -12.53 2.55
CA ASN A 124 -18.95 -12.41 4.00
C ASN A 124 -18.86 -13.75 4.73
N THR A 125 -19.38 -14.82 4.14
CA THR A 125 -19.44 -16.14 4.81
C THR A 125 -18.22 -17.00 4.56
N THR A 126 -17.47 -16.76 3.48
CA THR A 126 -16.42 -17.69 3.02
C THR A 126 -15.15 -16.98 2.56
N ALA A 127 -15.22 -16.16 1.52
CA ALA A 127 -14.00 -15.66 0.87
C ALA A 127 -13.20 -14.69 1.77
N VAL A 128 -13.84 -13.85 2.59
CA VAL A 128 -13.12 -12.97 3.52
C VAL A 128 -12.23 -13.76 4.50
N HIS A 129 -12.68 -14.96 4.91
CA HIS A 129 -11.91 -15.83 5.78
C HIS A 129 -10.68 -16.45 5.08
N TYR A 130 -10.76 -16.67 3.76
CA TYR A 130 -9.59 -17.06 2.97
C TYR A 130 -8.50 -15.98 3.03
N PHE A 131 -8.85 -14.71 2.81
CA PHE A 131 -7.87 -13.60 2.80
C PHE A 131 -7.27 -13.36 4.19
N ARG A 132 -8.09 -13.36 5.24
CA ARG A 132 -7.61 -13.24 6.64
C ARG A 132 -6.65 -14.37 6.99
N ALA A 133 -6.95 -15.60 6.59
CA ALA A 133 -6.10 -16.76 6.83
C ALA A 133 -4.81 -16.76 5.99
N ALA A 134 -4.84 -16.23 4.76
CA ALA A 134 -3.64 -15.98 3.98
C ALA A 134 -2.74 -14.93 4.66
N ALA A 135 -3.34 -13.90 5.26
CA ALA A 135 -2.62 -12.85 5.99
C ALA A 135 -1.93 -13.37 7.26
N GLU A 136 -2.45 -14.41 7.92
CA GLU A 136 -1.77 -15.12 9.03
C GLU A 136 -0.44 -15.73 8.59
N ILE A 137 -0.30 -16.10 7.31
CA ILE A 137 0.90 -16.78 6.77
C ILE A 137 1.88 -15.80 6.15
N LEU A 138 1.40 -14.91 5.28
CA LEU A 138 2.25 -13.98 4.53
C LEU A 138 2.47 -12.66 5.26
N GLY A 139 1.58 -12.32 6.20
CA GLY A 139 1.39 -10.95 6.68
C GLY A 139 0.42 -10.18 5.77
N LYS A 140 -0.53 -9.44 6.36
CA LYS A 140 -1.57 -8.67 5.63
C LYS A 140 -1.00 -7.77 4.54
N HIS A 141 0.12 -7.10 4.80
CA HIS A 141 0.80 -6.20 3.86
C HIS A 141 1.25 -6.88 2.54
N ARG A 142 1.30 -8.22 2.50
CA ARG A 142 1.64 -9.04 1.33
C ARG A 142 0.43 -9.71 0.67
N VAL A 143 -0.78 -9.54 1.20
CA VAL A 143 -1.98 -10.15 0.64
C VAL A 143 -2.67 -9.14 -0.26
N GLY A 144 -2.75 -9.44 -1.56
CA GLY A 144 -3.54 -8.68 -2.53
C GLY A 144 -4.73 -9.48 -3.05
N ILE A 145 -5.67 -8.79 -3.68
CA ILE A 145 -6.85 -9.39 -4.31
C ILE A 145 -6.88 -9.08 -5.81
N TYR A 146 -7.21 -10.09 -6.62
CA TYR A 146 -7.71 -9.88 -7.98
C TYR A 146 -9.22 -10.15 -8.01
N GLY A 147 -10.03 -9.28 -8.60
CA GLY A 147 -11.48 -9.47 -8.70
C GLY A 147 -12.24 -8.27 -9.25
N HIS A 148 -13.57 -8.32 -9.28
CA HIS A 148 -14.38 -7.19 -9.74
C HIS A 148 -14.36 -6.00 -8.76
N SER A 149 -14.88 -4.85 -9.19
CA SER A 149 -14.89 -3.59 -8.42
C SER A 149 -15.43 -3.76 -6.99
N ARG A 150 -16.60 -4.40 -6.83
CA ARG A 150 -17.22 -4.58 -5.51
C ARG A 150 -16.37 -5.42 -4.55
N VAL A 151 -15.84 -6.57 -4.96
CA VAL A 151 -15.01 -7.40 -4.07
C VAL A 151 -13.69 -6.74 -3.73
N CYS A 152 -13.13 -5.93 -4.64
CA CYS A 152 -11.96 -5.09 -4.33
C CYS A 152 -12.30 -4.02 -3.26
N HIS A 153 -13.49 -3.42 -3.33
CA HIS A 153 -13.97 -2.45 -2.33
C HIS A 153 -14.22 -3.10 -0.97
N TRP A 154 -14.91 -4.25 -0.96
CA TRP A 154 -15.16 -5.02 0.26
C TRP A 154 -13.84 -5.43 0.92
N ALA A 155 -12.89 -5.98 0.15
CA ALA A 155 -11.63 -6.46 0.68
C ALA A 155 -10.70 -5.36 1.23
N GLY A 156 -10.62 -4.21 0.56
CA GLY A 156 -9.71 -3.13 0.92
C GLY A 156 -10.36 -2.10 1.84
N PRO A 157 -11.08 -1.09 1.29
CA PRO A 157 -11.72 -0.04 2.07
C PRO A 157 -12.61 -0.50 3.23
N GLU A 158 -13.46 -1.52 3.02
CA GLU A 158 -14.49 -1.91 4.00
C GLU A 158 -13.94 -2.87 5.08
N ASP A 159 -13.52 -4.07 4.69
CA ASP A 159 -13.07 -5.12 5.63
C ASP A 159 -11.60 -5.03 6.01
N LYS A 160 -10.79 -4.27 5.27
CA LYS A 160 -9.33 -4.15 5.46
C LYS A 160 -8.63 -5.51 5.54
N ALA A 161 -9.07 -6.47 4.71
CA ALA A 161 -8.58 -7.84 4.65
C ALA A 161 -7.30 -8.00 3.81
N ILE A 162 -6.95 -6.99 3.01
CA ILE A 162 -5.77 -6.97 2.13
C ILE A 162 -4.79 -5.87 2.53
N GLY A 163 -3.58 -5.91 1.96
CA GLY A 163 -2.50 -4.97 2.27
C GLY A 163 -2.79 -3.57 1.73
N GLU A 164 -2.64 -2.58 2.61
CA GLU A 164 -2.56 -1.16 2.25
C GLU A 164 -1.13 -0.84 1.76
N VAL A 165 -1.00 0.07 0.79
CA VAL A 165 0.27 0.41 0.12
C VAL A 165 0.59 1.91 0.16
N ALA A 166 -0.42 2.71 0.50
CA ALA A 166 -0.40 4.14 0.81
C ALA A 166 -1.75 4.46 1.46
N PRO A 167 -1.93 5.60 2.15
CA PRO A 167 -3.21 5.96 2.75
C PRO A 167 -4.39 5.81 1.78
N GLY A 168 -5.34 4.95 2.11
CA GLY A 168 -6.53 4.67 1.31
C GLY A 168 -6.29 3.88 0.02
N ARG A 169 -5.06 3.39 -0.21
CA ARG A 169 -4.70 2.57 -1.38
C ARG A 169 -4.33 1.15 -0.96
N TYR A 170 -4.89 0.17 -1.67
CA TYR A 170 -4.78 -1.24 -1.33
C TYR A 170 -4.22 -2.04 -2.50
N LEU A 171 -3.63 -3.21 -2.21
CA LEU A 171 -3.24 -4.24 -3.17
C LEU A 171 -4.47 -4.87 -3.85
N ALA A 172 -5.26 -4.05 -4.53
CA ALA A 172 -6.43 -4.44 -5.30
C ALA A 172 -6.12 -4.32 -6.80
N TRP A 173 -6.18 -5.47 -7.47
CA TRP A 173 -6.10 -5.61 -8.91
C TRP A 173 -7.50 -5.90 -9.46
N GLN A 174 -8.14 -4.85 -9.97
CA GLN A 174 -9.51 -4.97 -10.43
C GLN A 174 -9.59 -5.51 -11.86
N THR A 175 -10.49 -6.45 -12.15
CA THR A 175 -10.88 -6.80 -13.52
C THR A 175 -12.10 -6.02 -14.02
N LYS A 176 -12.17 -5.68 -15.31
CA LYS A 176 -13.38 -5.08 -15.90
C LYS A 176 -14.59 -6.03 -15.85
N SER A 177 -14.35 -7.34 -15.81
CA SER A 177 -15.41 -8.35 -15.73
C SER A 177 -16.22 -8.14 -14.45
N TRP A 178 -17.56 -8.23 -14.58
CA TRP A 178 -18.51 -8.07 -13.47
C TRP A 178 -18.48 -6.71 -12.73
N SER A 179 -17.70 -5.74 -13.22
CA SER A 179 -17.50 -4.45 -12.54
C SER A 179 -18.53 -3.37 -12.92
N GLY A 180 -19.42 -3.63 -13.88
CA GLY A 180 -20.47 -2.68 -14.28
C GLY A 180 -19.96 -1.32 -14.77
N GLY A 181 -18.72 -1.25 -15.27
CA GLY A 181 -18.08 0.00 -15.71
C GLY A 181 -17.38 0.81 -14.61
N VAL A 182 -17.51 0.42 -13.34
CA VAL A 182 -16.80 1.06 -12.22
C VAL A 182 -15.31 0.76 -12.29
N VAL A 183 -14.47 1.74 -11.98
CA VAL A 183 -13.01 1.59 -11.88
C VAL A 183 -12.53 2.11 -10.53
N ALA A 184 -11.80 1.29 -9.78
CA ALA A 184 -11.23 1.54 -8.46
C ALA A 184 -10.04 2.51 -8.49
N ARG A 185 -10.16 3.66 -9.18
CA ARG A 185 -9.05 4.61 -9.41
C ARG A 185 -8.45 5.16 -8.12
N ASP A 186 -9.30 5.34 -7.11
CA ASP A 186 -8.93 6.05 -5.88
C ASP A 186 -8.25 5.15 -4.86
N TYR A 187 -8.46 3.83 -4.95
CA TYR A 187 -7.97 2.87 -3.94
C TYR A 187 -7.24 1.65 -4.51
N GLY A 188 -7.42 1.30 -5.79
CA GLY A 188 -6.76 0.15 -6.42
C GLY A 188 -5.36 0.47 -6.95
N VAL A 189 -4.60 -0.58 -7.26
CA VAL A 189 -3.25 -0.46 -7.84
C VAL A 189 -3.17 -0.89 -9.30
N LEU A 190 -4.05 -1.78 -9.74
CA LEU A 190 -4.14 -2.26 -11.12
C LEU A 190 -5.59 -2.33 -11.60
N TYR A 191 -5.81 -2.11 -12.89
CA TYR A 191 -7.10 -2.30 -13.56
C TYR A 191 -6.93 -3.07 -14.87
N GLN A 192 -7.36 -4.34 -14.91
CA GLN A 192 -7.40 -5.19 -16.10
C GLN A 192 -8.51 -4.71 -17.04
N ARG A 193 -8.13 -3.83 -17.96
CA ARG A 193 -9.02 -3.19 -18.95
C ARG A 193 -9.26 -4.08 -20.16
N ILE A 194 -8.30 -4.91 -20.54
CA ILE A 194 -8.42 -5.88 -21.63
C ILE A 194 -8.35 -7.27 -21.02
N VAL A 195 -9.38 -8.07 -21.31
CA VAL A 195 -9.47 -9.48 -20.91
C VAL A 195 -9.53 -10.28 -22.20
N ASP A 196 -8.55 -11.16 -22.42
CA ASP A 196 -8.45 -12.05 -23.57
C ASP A 196 -9.55 -13.10 -23.48
N THR A 197 -10.51 -12.97 -24.39
CA THR A 197 -11.62 -13.90 -24.53
C THR A 197 -11.77 -14.28 -25.99
N ARG A 198 -12.50 -15.36 -26.26
CA ARG A 198 -12.81 -15.77 -27.64
C ARG A 198 -13.48 -14.65 -28.44
N ASP A 199 -14.39 -13.91 -27.81
CA ASP A 199 -15.24 -12.92 -28.48
C ASP A 199 -14.65 -11.50 -28.45
N ALA A 200 -13.75 -11.23 -27.50
CA ALA A 200 -12.98 -9.99 -27.42
C ALA A 200 -11.51 -10.34 -27.12
N PRO A 201 -10.74 -10.74 -28.13
CA PRO A 201 -9.40 -11.25 -27.90
C PRO A 201 -8.43 -10.14 -27.54
N GLY A 202 -7.48 -10.47 -26.67
CA GLY A 202 -6.40 -9.59 -26.25
C GLY A 202 -5.41 -9.29 -27.38
N PRO A 203 -4.62 -8.21 -27.26
CA PRO A 203 -3.56 -7.91 -28.20
C PRO A 203 -2.50 -9.02 -28.22
N LEU A 204 -1.78 -9.11 -29.34
CA LEU A 204 -0.65 -10.01 -29.48
C LEU A 204 0.63 -9.31 -29.02
N VAL A 205 1.34 -9.93 -28.08
CA VAL A 205 2.69 -9.54 -27.66
C VAL A 205 3.60 -10.74 -27.93
N GLY A 206 4.54 -10.61 -28.86
CA GLY A 206 5.41 -11.73 -29.25
C GLY A 206 4.64 -12.95 -29.78
N GLY A 207 3.47 -12.75 -30.41
CA GLY A 207 2.61 -13.82 -30.92
C GLY A 207 1.71 -14.49 -29.87
N VAL A 208 1.72 -14.01 -28.62
CA VAL A 208 0.88 -14.53 -27.54
C VAL A 208 -0.24 -13.53 -27.24
N ARG A 209 -1.48 -14.01 -27.10
CA ARG A 209 -2.58 -13.15 -26.63
C ARG A 209 -2.45 -12.92 -25.13
N VAL A 210 -2.62 -11.66 -24.74
CA VAL A 210 -2.43 -11.24 -23.35
C VAL A 210 -3.60 -10.39 -22.88
N ASP A 211 -3.84 -10.47 -21.59
CA ASP A 211 -4.62 -9.49 -20.85
C ASP A 211 -3.78 -8.21 -20.68
N VAL A 212 -4.44 -7.06 -20.52
CA VAL A 212 -3.76 -5.78 -20.31
C VAL A 212 -4.36 -5.04 -19.13
N SER A 213 -3.50 -4.73 -18.17
CA SER A 213 -3.83 -3.94 -16.98
C SER A 213 -3.17 -2.57 -17.01
N ASP A 214 -3.95 -1.52 -16.72
CA ASP A 214 -3.44 -0.17 -16.47
C ASP A 214 -2.96 -0.08 -15.01
N THR A 215 -1.82 0.56 -14.76
CA THR A 215 -1.36 0.85 -13.40
C THR A 215 -2.10 2.06 -12.83
N LEU A 216 -2.84 1.86 -11.75
CA LEU A 216 -3.57 2.92 -11.04
C LEU A 216 -2.71 3.61 -9.97
N PHE A 217 -1.63 2.95 -9.54
CA PHE A 217 -0.66 3.48 -8.59
C PHE A 217 0.77 3.10 -8.99
N GLU A 218 1.77 3.89 -8.56
CA GLU A 218 3.16 3.63 -8.92
C GLU A 218 3.64 2.29 -8.38
N TYR A 219 3.30 1.98 -7.12
CA TYR A 219 3.45 0.66 -6.55
C TYR A 219 2.20 -0.19 -6.83
N TRP A 220 2.37 -1.28 -7.54
CA TRP A 220 1.33 -2.23 -7.92
C TRP A 220 1.61 -3.67 -7.50
N GLY A 221 2.54 -3.86 -6.56
CA GLY A 221 2.95 -5.18 -6.08
C GLY A 221 4.19 -5.73 -6.78
N GLN A 222 5.00 -4.86 -7.38
CA GLN A 222 6.19 -5.24 -8.15
C GLN A 222 7.48 -5.48 -7.35
N GLY A 223 7.31 -5.82 -6.08
CA GLY A 223 8.36 -5.87 -5.06
C GLY A 223 7.75 -6.04 -3.68
N PRO A 224 8.57 -6.24 -2.63
CA PRO A 224 8.07 -6.24 -1.26
C PRO A 224 7.32 -4.94 -0.92
N ASN A 225 6.20 -5.07 -0.21
CA ASN A 225 5.44 -3.91 0.26
C ASN A 225 6.17 -3.29 1.46
N GLY A 226 6.73 -2.10 1.24
CA GLY A 226 7.40 -1.33 2.30
C GLY A 226 6.44 -0.52 3.18
N TYR A 227 5.17 -0.36 2.78
CA TYR A 227 4.21 0.46 3.50
C TYR A 227 3.87 -0.11 4.88
N ARG A 228 3.78 0.81 5.83
CA ARG A 228 3.31 0.58 7.20
C ARG A 228 2.40 1.75 7.55
N SER A 229 1.15 1.49 7.91
CA SER A 229 0.25 2.54 8.39
C SER A 229 0.73 3.06 9.76
N ALA A 230 0.25 4.24 10.17
CA ALA A 230 0.53 4.74 11.52
C ALA A 230 0.07 3.75 12.61
N ALA A 231 -1.05 3.04 12.38
CA ALA A 231 -1.53 2.00 13.29
C ALA A 231 -0.60 0.79 13.34
N ASP A 232 -0.08 0.32 12.19
CA ASP A 232 0.88 -0.79 12.15
C ASP A 232 2.19 -0.41 12.87
N LEU A 233 2.63 0.83 12.72
CA LEU A 233 3.80 1.34 13.42
C LEU A 233 3.55 1.45 14.93
N ALA A 234 2.37 1.90 15.34
CA ALA A 234 1.99 2.08 16.75
C ALA A 234 1.68 0.76 17.49
N ALA A 235 1.24 -0.29 16.77
CA ALA A 235 0.90 -1.59 17.36
C ALA A 235 2.12 -2.37 17.93
N GLY A 236 3.34 -1.85 17.79
CA GLY A 236 4.40 -2.05 18.79
C GLY A 236 5.25 -3.32 18.67
N GLU A 237 5.01 -4.23 17.73
CA GLU A 237 5.87 -5.41 17.54
C GLU A 237 6.68 -5.31 16.24
N LEU A 238 7.96 -4.92 16.37
CA LEU A 238 8.92 -5.12 15.30
C LEU A 238 9.23 -6.61 15.17
N THR A 239 9.10 -7.16 13.97
CA THR A 239 9.68 -8.48 13.68
C THR A 239 11.19 -8.46 13.91
N PRO A 240 11.85 -9.61 14.17
CA PRO A 240 13.31 -9.65 14.32
C PRO A 240 14.07 -9.01 13.15
N LYS A 241 13.55 -9.16 11.92
CA LYS A 241 14.12 -8.56 10.71
C LYS A 241 13.96 -7.03 10.69
N GLU A 242 12.81 -6.52 11.10
CA GLU A 242 12.59 -5.07 11.21
C GLU A 242 13.43 -4.46 12.33
N LEU A 243 13.60 -5.16 13.45
CA LEU A 243 14.47 -4.72 14.53
C LEU A 243 15.94 -4.68 14.08
N GLU A 244 16.39 -5.73 13.39
CA GLU A 244 17.73 -5.80 12.80
C GLU A 244 18.00 -4.63 11.84
N LYS A 245 17.02 -4.28 11.00
CA LYS A 245 17.08 -3.12 10.09
C LYS A 245 17.48 -1.84 10.84
N TYR A 246 16.80 -1.53 11.94
CA TYR A 246 17.11 -0.32 12.73
C TYR A 246 18.43 -0.45 13.49
N LEU A 247 18.70 -1.59 14.12
CA LEU A 247 19.95 -1.79 14.88
C LEU A 247 21.21 -1.71 14.01
N LYS A 248 21.10 -2.08 12.72
CA LYS A 248 22.19 -2.03 11.74
C LYS A 248 22.15 -0.78 10.84
N VAL A 249 21.14 0.09 11.01
CA VAL A 249 20.88 1.24 10.13
C VAL A 249 20.92 0.81 8.66
N GLN A 250 20.16 -0.25 8.34
CA GLN A 250 20.06 -0.80 7.01
C GLN A 250 18.88 -0.15 6.25
N PRO A 251 19.10 0.67 5.22
CA PRO A 251 18.01 1.28 4.47
C PRO A 251 17.27 0.24 3.61
N ASP A 252 16.01 0.53 3.25
CA ASP A 252 15.20 -0.32 2.34
C ASP A 252 15.64 -0.20 0.88
N GLU A 253 16.31 0.91 0.53
CA GLU A 253 16.91 1.14 -0.79
C GLU A 253 18.26 1.83 -0.65
N VAL A 254 19.26 1.34 -1.37
CA VAL A 254 20.52 2.07 -1.58
C VAL A 254 20.56 2.53 -3.03
N ARG A 255 20.47 3.84 -3.24
CA ARG A 255 20.52 4.47 -4.56
C ARG A 255 21.44 5.68 -4.51
N LEU A 256 22.74 5.42 -4.51
CA LEU A 256 23.73 6.45 -4.25
C LEU A 256 23.78 7.51 -5.35
N MET A 257 23.91 8.75 -4.93
CA MET A 257 24.24 9.88 -5.78
C MET A 257 25.63 9.68 -6.38
N ASN A 258 25.76 10.03 -7.66
CA ASN A 258 27.02 10.02 -8.39
C ASN A 258 27.66 11.43 -8.47
N LYS A 259 26.97 12.46 -7.97
CA LYS A 259 27.41 13.86 -7.92
C LYS A 259 26.63 14.62 -6.85
N HIS A 260 27.03 15.87 -6.62
CA HIS A 260 26.39 16.77 -5.64
C HIS A 260 26.51 16.30 -4.18
N PHE A 261 27.65 15.72 -3.83
CA PHE A 261 28.10 15.43 -2.48
C PHE A 261 29.62 15.58 -2.43
N THR A 262 30.20 15.66 -1.23
CA THR A 262 31.66 15.68 -1.05
C THR A 262 32.12 14.36 -0.41
N PRO A 263 33.06 13.61 -1.00
CA PRO A 263 33.62 12.41 -0.38
C PRO A 263 34.30 12.72 0.97
N GLY A 264 34.06 11.87 1.96
CA GLY A 264 34.53 12.05 3.32
C GLY A 264 33.82 13.20 4.07
N ARG A 265 34.29 13.45 5.30
CA ARG A 265 33.78 14.50 6.20
C ARG A 265 34.82 15.55 6.58
N GLY A 266 35.96 15.58 5.91
CA GLY A 266 37.03 16.55 6.18
C GLY A 266 37.57 16.50 7.62
N GLY A 267 37.64 15.30 8.21
CA GLY A 267 38.07 15.09 9.59
C GLY A 267 37.00 15.32 10.66
N GLN A 268 35.80 15.78 10.27
CA GLN A 268 34.69 15.96 11.17
C GLN A 268 34.02 14.63 11.52
N LYS A 269 33.43 14.56 12.72
CA LYS A 269 32.58 13.45 13.16
C LYS A 269 31.11 13.79 12.92
N ILE A 270 30.27 12.77 12.83
CA ILE A 270 28.83 12.95 12.91
C ILE A 270 28.50 13.35 14.35
N GLU A 271 27.84 14.50 14.52
CA GLU A 271 27.48 15.09 15.81
C GLU A 271 25.97 15.13 16.01
N PHE A 272 25.19 15.29 14.93
CA PHE A 272 23.74 15.42 14.99
C PHE A 272 23.06 15.06 13.68
N ILE A 273 21.74 14.93 13.73
CA ILE A 273 20.87 14.69 12.59
C ILE A 273 20.15 16.00 12.26
N VAL A 274 20.11 16.37 10.99
CA VAL A 274 19.32 17.52 10.51
C VAL A 274 18.04 17.02 9.84
N ARG A 275 16.90 17.50 10.33
CA ARG A 275 15.59 17.24 9.75
C ARG A 275 15.33 18.15 8.56
N HIS A 276 14.82 17.55 7.50
CA HIS A 276 14.34 18.22 6.28
C HIS A 276 12.95 17.71 5.89
N HIS A 277 12.21 18.53 5.16
CA HIS A 277 11.08 18.08 4.34
C HIS A 277 11.44 18.28 2.86
N LEU A 278 10.92 17.42 1.98
CA LEU A 278 11.26 17.47 0.56
C LEU A 278 10.72 18.72 -0.15
N ALA A 279 9.70 19.37 0.41
CA ALA A 279 8.85 20.34 -0.28
C ALA A 279 8.22 19.75 -1.56
N GLY A 280 7.90 18.46 -1.51
CA GLY A 280 7.36 17.67 -2.61
C GLY A 280 7.06 16.23 -2.17
N VAL A 281 6.32 15.51 -3.02
CA VAL A 281 5.94 14.10 -2.81
C VAL A 281 6.81 13.23 -3.71
N GLY A 282 7.65 12.37 -3.16
CA GLY A 282 8.56 11.56 -3.98
C GLY A 282 9.22 10.38 -3.29
N THR A 283 9.54 9.36 -4.07
CA THR A 283 10.31 8.19 -3.66
C THR A 283 11.81 8.47 -3.67
N THR A 284 12.63 7.53 -3.16
CA THR A 284 14.10 7.59 -3.26
C THR A 284 14.57 7.78 -4.70
N LYS A 285 13.90 7.12 -5.63
CA LYS A 285 14.20 7.21 -7.07
C LYS A 285 13.88 8.60 -7.62
N ASP A 286 12.74 9.17 -7.25
CA ASP A 286 12.36 10.52 -7.70
C ASP A 286 13.35 11.56 -7.19
N VAL A 287 13.68 11.51 -5.90
CA VAL A 287 14.64 12.43 -5.28
C VAL A 287 16.02 12.29 -5.90
N TRP A 288 16.48 11.06 -6.14
CA TRP A 288 17.74 10.82 -6.87
C TRP A 288 17.73 11.48 -8.24
N ASN A 289 16.62 11.37 -8.99
CA ASN A 289 16.45 12.00 -10.31
C ASN A 289 16.44 13.53 -10.21
N TRP A 290 15.72 14.11 -9.24
CA TRP A 290 15.64 15.56 -9.05
C TRP A 290 17.03 16.17 -8.76
N TRP A 291 17.81 15.50 -7.93
CA TRP A 291 19.16 15.94 -7.56
C TRP A 291 20.22 15.61 -8.61
N GLN A 292 19.87 14.94 -9.72
CA GLN A 292 20.75 14.92 -10.89
C GLN A 292 20.91 16.30 -11.52
N VAL A 293 19.95 17.20 -11.37
CA VAL A 293 19.99 18.54 -12.01
C VAL A 293 20.01 19.68 -11.01
N ARG A 294 19.71 19.41 -9.74
CA ARG A 294 19.81 20.37 -8.62
C ARG A 294 21.06 20.07 -7.79
N LYS A 295 21.86 21.09 -7.49
CA LYS A 295 23.07 20.99 -6.63
C LYS A 295 22.70 20.87 -5.15
N ALA A 296 22.10 19.76 -4.77
CA ALA A 296 21.74 19.42 -3.39
C ALA A 296 21.78 17.91 -3.22
N SER A 297 21.91 17.44 -1.98
CA SER A 297 21.69 16.04 -1.62
C SER A 297 21.38 15.90 -0.14
N ALA A 298 20.89 14.72 0.26
CA ALA A 298 20.77 14.28 1.65
C ALA A 298 21.28 12.85 1.78
N HIS A 299 21.47 12.40 3.01
CA HIS A 299 21.90 11.02 3.27
C HIS A 299 20.73 10.07 3.10
N TYR A 300 19.57 10.43 3.67
CA TYR A 300 18.38 9.60 3.68
C TYR A 300 17.13 10.34 3.22
N VAL A 301 16.20 9.58 2.63
CA VAL A 301 14.83 10.01 2.30
C VAL A 301 13.85 9.03 2.93
N VAL A 302 12.80 9.56 3.54
CA VAL A 302 11.62 8.80 3.98
C VAL A 302 10.54 8.95 2.90
N GLU A 303 10.25 7.85 2.21
CA GLU A 303 9.27 7.79 1.12
C GLU A 303 7.82 7.89 1.64
N PRO A 304 6.84 8.25 0.80
CA PRO A 304 5.41 8.10 1.12
C PRO A 304 5.02 6.68 1.51
N SER A 305 5.76 5.69 1.00
CA SER A 305 5.63 4.28 1.33
C SER A 305 6.26 3.90 2.68
N THR A 306 6.71 4.88 3.47
CA THR A 306 7.49 4.75 4.73
C THR A 306 8.86 4.07 4.61
N ARG A 307 9.25 3.63 3.40
CA ARG A 307 10.60 3.12 3.13
C ARG A 307 11.66 4.21 3.34
N ILE A 308 12.83 3.77 3.78
CA ILE A 308 14.03 4.57 3.94
C ILE A 308 14.97 4.31 2.76
N GLY A 309 15.22 5.33 1.95
CA GLY A 309 16.26 5.31 0.93
C GLY A 309 17.54 5.98 1.39
N GLN A 310 18.69 5.41 1.04
CA GLN A 310 19.99 6.06 1.20
C GLN A 310 20.51 6.57 -0.14
N LEU A 311 20.81 7.87 -0.18
CA LEU A 311 21.27 8.61 -1.35
C LEU A 311 22.74 9.04 -1.25
N VAL A 312 23.26 9.27 -0.04
CA VAL A 312 24.69 9.54 0.18
C VAL A 312 25.16 8.64 1.31
N TRP A 313 26.36 8.05 1.16
CA TRP A 313 26.94 7.25 2.23
C TRP A 313 27.17 8.10 3.48
N ASP A 314 26.95 7.53 4.65
CA ASP A 314 27.18 8.22 5.92
C ASP A 314 28.65 8.59 6.15
N ARG A 315 29.62 7.96 5.46
CA ARG A 315 31.03 8.38 5.49
C ARG A 315 31.32 9.65 4.69
N ASP A 316 30.42 10.02 3.79
CA ASP A 316 30.55 11.15 2.90
C ASP A 316 29.67 12.32 3.37
N THR A 317 29.86 13.49 2.79
CA THR A 317 29.16 14.73 3.15
C THR A 317 28.09 15.05 2.13
N ALA A 318 26.82 14.89 2.50
CA ALA A 318 25.70 15.38 1.70
C ALA A 318 25.64 16.93 1.67
N TRP A 319 25.12 17.51 0.60
CA TRP A 319 24.97 18.96 0.44
C TRP A 319 23.54 19.41 0.81
N ALA A 320 23.23 19.37 2.11
CA ALA A 320 21.87 19.54 2.64
C ALA A 320 21.68 20.81 3.48
N SER A 321 22.66 21.17 4.32
CA SER A 321 22.54 22.07 5.47
C SER A 321 23.78 22.96 5.66
N LEU A 322 24.36 23.44 4.56
CA LEU A 322 25.46 24.41 4.56
C LEU A 322 26.65 24.00 5.45
N ASP A 323 26.99 24.78 6.47
CA ASP A 323 28.15 24.56 7.35
C ASP A 323 27.99 23.35 8.29
N ALA A 324 26.78 22.83 8.44
CA ALA A 324 26.51 21.59 9.18
C ALA A 324 26.76 20.32 8.36
N ASN A 325 26.96 20.42 7.04
CA ASN A 325 27.02 19.26 6.13
C ASN A 325 28.00 18.18 6.60
N SER A 326 29.24 18.56 6.95
CA SER A 326 30.29 17.61 7.33
C SER A 326 30.06 16.96 8.69
N ARG A 327 29.29 17.60 9.58
CA ARG A 327 29.01 17.16 10.96
C ARG A 327 27.66 16.49 11.14
N SER A 328 26.87 16.36 10.08
CA SER A 328 25.49 15.87 10.18
C SER A 328 25.15 14.74 9.24
N ILE A 329 24.11 14.00 9.63
CA ILE A 329 23.29 13.18 8.74
C ILE A 329 22.01 13.95 8.44
N ALA A 330 21.62 14.01 7.17
CA ALA A 330 20.44 14.74 6.71
C ALA A 330 19.35 13.74 6.31
N ILE A 331 18.15 13.91 6.87
CA ILE A 331 16.97 13.08 6.60
C ILE A 331 15.88 13.95 5.99
N GLU A 332 15.53 13.66 4.75
CA GLU A 332 14.41 14.28 4.04
C GLU A 332 13.12 13.49 4.27
N HIS A 333 12.04 14.18 4.63
CA HIS A 333 10.71 13.59 4.76
C HIS A 333 9.87 13.97 3.56
N SER A 334 9.35 12.98 2.81
CA SER A 334 8.41 13.26 1.74
C SER A 334 7.15 13.91 2.28
N ASN A 335 6.71 14.99 1.65
CA ASN A 335 5.40 15.54 1.90
C ASN A 335 4.32 14.58 1.37
N SER A 336 3.08 14.79 1.82
CA SER A 336 1.89 14.14 1.26
C SER A 336 1.19 15.01 0.21
N ASP A 337 1.46 16.31 0.19
CA ASP A 337 0.96 17.25 -0.81
C ASP A 337 1.88 18.51 -0.87
N GLY A 338 1.66 19.38 -1.84
CA GLY A 338 2.45 20.59 -2.08
C GLY A 338 2.01 21.81 -1.29
N ALA A 339 2.45 22.98 -1.76
CA ALA A 339 2.24 24.28 -1.10
C ALA A 339 0.77 24.65 -0.90
N ALA A 340 -0.12 24.26 -1.82
CA ALA A 340 -1.54 24.59 -1.76
C ALA A 340 -2.24 23.96 -0.53
N ALA A 341 -1.74 22.82 -0.06
CA ALA A 341 -2.20 22.15 1.14
C ALA A 341 -1.32 22.47 2.38
N ASP A 342 -0.46 23.48 2.28
CA ASP A 342 0.50 23.87 3.32
C ASP A 342 1.50 22.76 3.68
N TYR A 343 2.07 22.12 2.65
CA TYR A 343 3.13 21.11 2.74
C TYR A 343 2.90 20.07 3.86
N PRO A 344 1.77 19.35 3.85
CA PRO A 344 1.49 18.36 4.86
C PRO A 344 2.48 17.19 4.74
N ILE A 345 2.68 16.48 5.85
CA ILE A 345 3.44 15.23 5.90
C ILE A 345 2.53 14.19 6.53
N ALA A 346 2.44 13.01 5.91
CA ALA A 346 1.62 11.92 6.43
C ALA A 346 2.18 11.41 7.77
N ALA A 347 1.30 10.99 8.67
CA ALA A 347 1.68 10.58 10.04
C ALA A 347 2.71 9.44 10.03
N GLU A 348 2.57 8.49 9.11
CA GLU A 348 3.46 7.36 8.97
C GLU A 348 4.87 7.75 8.44
N VAL A 349 4.98 8.82 7.66
CA VAL A 349 6.27 9.38 7.23
C VAL A 349 6.95 10.08 8.41
N ILE A 350 6.18 10.81 9.23
CA ILE A 350 6.66 11.43 10.48
C ILE A 350 7.22 10.34 11.40
N ILE A 351 6.45 9.27 11.64
CA ILE A 351 6.86 8.15 12.50
C ILE A 351 8.11 7.46 11.93
N SER A 352 8.10 7.09 10.65
CA SER A 352 9.23 6.37 10.04
C SER A 352 10.53 7.18 10.09
N GLY A 353 10.46 8.49 9.82
CA GLY A 353 11.62 9.36 9.91
C GLY A 353 12.14 9.58 11.34
N ALA A 354 11.23 9.68 12.32
CA ALA A 354 11.57 9.76 13.74
C ALA A 354 12.30 8.48 14.21
N ARG A 355 11.77 7.31 13.86
CA ARG A 355 12.39 6.01 14.16
C ARG A 355 13.75 5.84 13.50
N TRP A 356 13.90 6.29 12.26
CA TRP A 356 15.19 6.26 11.58
C TRP A 356 16.22 7.16 12.24
N ALA A 357 15.82 8.36 12.69
CA ALA A 357 16.70 9.24 13.44
C ALA A 357 17.13 8.63 14.78
N ALA A 358 16.22 7.98 15.50
CA ALA A 358 16.53 7.25 16.71
C ALA A 358 17.57 6.14 16.48
N ALA A 359 17.41 5.36 15.40
CA ALA A 359 18.35 4.32 15.00
C ALA A 359 19.75 4.89 14.70
N LEU A 360 19.83 5.99 13.95
CA LEU A 360 21.08 6.69 13.67
C LEU A 360 21.74 7.22 14.95
N CYS A 361 20.96 7.81 15.86
CA CYS A 361 21.44 8.28 17.16
C CYS A 361 22.05 7.14 17.98
N LEU A 362 21.40 5.98 18.03
CA LEU A 362 21.93 4.81 18.75
C LEU A 362 23.19 4.24 18.08
N PHE A 363 23.18 4.13 16.75
CA PHE A 363 24.26 3.52 15.98
C PHE A 363 25.56 4.34 16.07
N TYR A 364 25.47 5.66 15.96
CA TYR A 364 26.61 6.58 16.06
C TYR A 364 26.94 7.01 17.49
N GLY A 365 26.16 6.57 18.49
CA GLY A 365 26.37 6.94 19.89
C GLY A 365 26.13 8.41 20.18
N LEU A 366 25.19 9.06 19.47
CA LEU A 366 24.83 10.47 19.66
C LEU A 366 23.97 10.71 20.91
N GLY A 367 23.51 9.63 21.55
CA GLY A 367 22.61 9.66 22.69
C GLY A 367 21.13 9.69 22.31
N ARG A 368 20.25 9.71 23.30
CA ARG A 368 18.80 9.77 23.11
C ARG A 368 18.42 11.05 22.33
N PRO A 369 17.52 10.99 21.33
CA PRO A 369 17.13 12.16 20.54
C PRO A 369 16.68 13.35 21.41
N GLU A 370 17.31 14.49 21.21
CA GLU A 370 17.06 15.74 21.90
C GLU A 370 17.25 16.91 20.93
N PHE A 371 16.17 17.69 20.76
CA PHE A 371 16.19 18.86 19.88
C PHE A 371 17.17 19.92 20.40
N GLY A 372 17.86 20.60 19.48
CA GLY A 372 18.90 21.58 19.81
C GLY A 372 20.23 20.97 20.22
N LYS A 373 20.30 19.64 20.43
CA LYS A 373 21.54 18.90 20.67
C LYS A 373 21.85 17.99 19.47
N ASN A 374 21.43 16.73 19.54
CA ASN A 374 21.71 15.73 18.51
C ASN A 374 20.62 15.66 17.42
N ILE A 375 19.51 16.39 17.58
CA ILE A 375 18.52 16.65 16.53
C ILE A 375 18.47 18.16 16.25
N ARG A 376 18.63 18.56 15.00
CA ARG A 376 18.64 19.95 14.53
C ARG A 376 17.72 20.14 13.32
N ASP A 377 17.33 21.37 13.04
CA ASP A 377 16.52 21.76 11.89
C ASP A 377 17.35 22.50 10.85
N HIS A 378 17.06 22.31 9.56
CA HIS A 378 17.79 22.98 8.50
C HIS A 378 17.79 24.51 8.63
N ARG A 379 16.66 25.13 9.02
CA ARG A 379 16.57 26.58 9.25
C ARG A 379 17.54 27.13 10.29
N GLU A 380 18.18 26.30 11.10
CA GLU A 380 19.22 26.73 12.04
C GLU A 380 20.55 27.07 11.35
N PHE A 381 20.76 26.60 10.11
CA PHE A 381 22.04 26.73 9.38
C PHE A 381 21.94 27.63 8.14
N GLY A 382 20.73 28.04 7.74
CA GLY A 382 20.52 28.89 6.57
C GLY A 382 19.15 29.54 6.52
N ALA A 383 19.02 30.56 5.67
CA ALA A 383 17.75 31.24 5.43
C ALA A 383 16.81 30.35 4.60
N THR A 384 15.97 29.58 5.28
CA THR A 384 15.00 28.66 4.67
C THR A 384 13.81 28.44 5.59
N SER A 385 12.65 28.07 5.02
CA SER A 385 11.50 27.58 5.80
C SER A 385 11.63 26.11 6.17
N CYS A 386 12.55 25.36 5.55
CA CYS A 386 12.78 23.94 5.83
C CYS A 386 13.22 23.71 7.29
N PRO A 387 12.66 22.75 8.03
CA PRO A 387 11.78 21.65 7.59
C PRO A 387 10.27 21.92 7.75
N HIS A 388 9.88 23.19 7.67
CA HIS A 388 8.50 23.67 7.74
C HIS A 388 7.78 23.15 8.99
N HIS A 389 6.79 22.28 8.85
CA HIS A 389 5.99 21.76 9.98
C HIS A 389 6.72 20.80 10.91
N LEU A 390 7.85 20.22 10.51
CA LEU A 390 8.71 19.43 11.42
C LEU A 390 9.55 20.33 12.34
N ALA A 391 9.72 21.61 11.99
CA ALA A 391 10.61 22.49 12.70
C ALA A 391 10.11 22.77 14.11
N ASN A 392 10.99 23.16 15.04
CA ASN A 392 10.54 23.59 16.37
C ASN A 392 9.46 24.69 16.29
N GLY A 393 8.34 24.48 16.98
CA GLY A 393 7.13 25.30 16.89
C GLY A 393 6.17 24.97 15.74
N GLY A 394 6.51 24.01 14.88
CA GLY A 394 5.64 23.48 13.82
C GLY A 394 4.73 22.35 14.30
N LYS A 395 3.63 22.09 13.58
CA LYS A 395 2.58 21.13 13.99
C LYS A 395 3.03 19.68 14.18
N TYR A 396 4.13 19.26 13.54
CA TYR A 396 4.63 17.88 13.61
C TYR A 396 5.82 17.72 14.56
N HIS A 397 6.34 18.82 15.12
CA HIS A 397 7.56 18.80 15.92
C HIS A 397 7.48 17.85 17.10
N GLN A 398 6.43 18.01 17.92
CA GLN A 398 6.30 17.26 19.18
C GLN A 398 6.09 15.78 18.90
N GLN A 399 5.16 15.44 18.00
CA GLN A 399 4.91 14.06 17.58
C GLN A 399 6.18 13.36 17.09
N TRP A 400 6.97 14.05 16.25
CA TRP A 400 8.22 13.50 15.74
C TRP A 400 9.24 13.28 16.86
N MET A 401 9.38 14.24 17.77
CA MET A 401 10.34 14.13 18.89
C MET A 401 9.95 13.02 19.88
N ASP A 402 8.67 12.92 20.23
CA ASP A 402 8.16 11.89 21.13
C ASP A 402 8.39 10.48 20.57
N GLU A 403 8.10 10.29 19.28
CA GLU A 403 8.32 9.01 18.60
C GLU A 403 9.82 8.66 18.53
N ALA A 404 10.68 9.62 18.17
CA ALA A 404 12.12 9.39 18.08
C ALA A 404 12.69 8.98 19.45
N GLN A 405 12.21 9.62 20.51
CA GLN A 405 12.60 9.34 21.87
C GLN A 405 12.12 7.97 22.35
N ALA A 406 10.82 7.67 22.19
CA ALA A 406 10.24 6.39 22.57
C ALA A 406 10.91 5.23 21.82
N PHE A 407 11.14 5.38 20.51
CA PHE A 407 11.75 4.34 19.71
C PHE A 407 13.24 4.13 20.02
N TYR A 408 13.96 5.19 20.38
CA TYR A 408 15.34 5.05 20.87
C TYR A 408 15.39 4.14 22.11
N ASP A 409 14.47 4.31 23.04
CA ASP A 409 14.40 3.51 24.26
C ASP A 409 14.10 2.03 23.94
N VAL A 410 13.23 1.76 22.95
CA VAL A 410 13.00 0.41 22.41
C VAL A 410 14.29 -0.20 21.84
N LEU A 411 15.04 0.55 21.02
CA LEU A 411 16.28 0.03 20.41
C LEU A 411 17.39 -0.20 21.44
N VAL A 412 17.48 0.64 22.48
CA VAL A 412 18.41 0.42 23.61
C VAL A 412 18.06 -0.86 24.35
N ALA A 413 16.79 -1.08 24.68
CA ALA A 413 16.34 -2.31 25.33
C ALA A 413 16.63 -3.55 24.46
N ALA A 414 16.36 -3.46 23.15
CA ALA A 414 16.66 -4.51 22.18
C ALA A 414 18.15 -4.85 22.14
N LYS A 415 19.01 -3.84 22.02
CA LYS A 415 20.47 -4.01 21.93
C LYS A 415 21.06 -4.60 23.21
N ALA A 416 20.47 -4.32 24.37
CA ALA A 416 20.86 -4.89 25.66
C ALA A 416 20.44 -6.37 25.83
N GLY A 417 19.71 -6.95 24.87
CA GLY A 417 19.16 -8.31 24.98
C GLY A 417 17.91 -8.40 25.87
N ASN A 418 17.31 -7.26 26.24
CA ASN A 418 16.15 -7.17 27.13
C ASN A 418 14.81 -7.18 26.38
N ILE A 419 14.79 -7.62 25.12
CA ILE A 419 13.55 -7.94 24.40
C ILE A 419 13.57 -9.43 24.08
N THR A 420 12.97 -10.22 24.98
CA THR A 420 12.45 -11.54 24.60
C THR A 420 11.32 -11.33 23.60
N ALA A 421 11.39 -11.98 22.43
CA ALA A 421 10.25 -12.06 21.53
C ALA A 421 9.00 -12.48 22.33
N PRO A 422 7.84 -11.80 22.19
CA PRO A 422 6.66 -12.19 22.92
C PRO A 422 6.28 -13.63 22.55
N GLN A 423 6.02 -14.46 23.55
CA GLN A 423 5.14 -15.61 23.34
C GLN A 423 3.76 -15.04 22.93
N PRO A 424 3.08 -15.65 21.94
CA PRO A 424 1.75 -15.20 21.55
C PRO A 424 0.86 -15.13 22.79
N PRO A 425 0.02 -14.09 22.94
CA PRO A 425 -0.81 -13.96 24.12
C PRO A 425 -1.71 -15.19 24.22
N PRO A 426 -1.92 -15.76 25.42
CA PRO A 426 -3.02 -16.70 25.61
C PRO A 426 -4.31 -16.01 25.15
N PRO A 427 -5.24 -16.75 24.52
CA PRO A 427 -6.45 -16.18 23.95
C PRO A 427 -7.16 -15.32 25.00
N ALA A 428 -7.54 -14.10 24.60
CA ALA A 428 -8.20 -13.17 25.50
C ALA A 428 -9.49 -13.80 26.06
N PRO A 429 -9.73 -13.72 27.37
CA PRO A 429 -11.03 -14.08 27.91
C PRO A 429 -12.12 -13.19 27.28
N PRO A 430 -13.32 -13.72 27.02
CA PRO A 430 -14.39 -12.97 26.39
C PRO A 430 -14.72 -11.72 27.22
N VAL A 431 -14.74 -10.57 26.56
CA VAL A 431 -15.19 -9.31 27.16
C VAL A 431 -16.67 -9.43 27.49
N PRO A 432 -17.10 -9.18 28.74
CA PRO A 432 -18.51 -9.14 29.08
C PRO A 432 -19.17 -7.99 28.30
N ALA A 433 -20.15 -8.32 27.48
CA ALA A 433 -20.97 -7.34 26.79
C ALA A 433 -21.70 -6.47 27.83
N GLN A 434 -21.43 -5.17 27.83
CA GLN A 434 -22.34 -4.22 28.46
C GLN A 434 -23.47 -3.95 27.48
N THR A 435 -24.61 -4.58 27.74
CA THR A 435 -25.87 -4.34 27.03
C THR A 435 -26.57 -3.13 27.63
N GLU A 436 -26.52 -1.99 26.95
CA GLU A 436 -27.70 -1.13 26.95
C GLU A 436 -28.72 -1.79 26.03
N GLU A 437 -29.78 -2.33 26.65
CA GLU A 437 -30.82 -3.07 25.96
C GLU A 437 -31.77 -2.08 25.26
N VAL A 438 -31.37 -1.63 24.07
CA VAL A 438 -32.34 -1.12 23.10
C VAL A 438 -33.04 -2.36 22.52
N ILE A 439 -34.26 -2.63 22.96
CA ILE A 439 -35.08 -3.73 22.43
C ILE A 439 -35.49 -3.37 20.99
N MET A 440 -34.60 -3.68 20.05
CA MET A 440 -34.93 -3.79 18.63
C MET A 440 -35.44 -5.21 18.40
N PRO A 441 -36.65 -5.41 17.82
CA PRO A 441 -37.16 -6.76 17.60
C PRO A 441 -36.27 -7.49 16.59
N ASP A 442 -35.94 -8.76 16.85
CA ASP A 442 -35.09 -9.59 15.96
C ASP A 442 -35.67 -9.78 14.54
N HIS A 443 -36.93 -9.40 14.36
CA HIS A 443 -37.67 -9.53 13.11
C HIS A 443 -38.52 -8.29 12.85
N VAL A 444 -38.63 -7.92 11.58
CA VAL A 444 -39.54 -6.88 11.08
C VAL A 444 -40.62 -7.55 10.23
N GLN A 445 -41.88 -7.27 10.54
CA GLN A 445 -42.99 -7.73 9.72
C GLN A 445 -42.94 -7.01 8.38
N SER A 446 -42.93 -7.76 7.27
CA SER A 446 -43.04 -7.15 5.94
C SER A 446 -44.39 -6.44 5.81
N LEU A 447 -44.34 -5.16 5.43
CA LEU A 447 -45.54 -4.35 5.18
C LEU A 447 -46.21 -4.70 3.84
N ILE A 448 -45.48 -5.33 2.93
CA ILE A 448 -45.94 -5.72 1.59
C ILE A 448 -46.56 -7.11 1.61
N ASN A 449 -45.97 -8.01 2.39
CA ASN A 449 -46.51 -9.35 2.62
C ASN A 449 -46.65 -9.58 4.13
N PRO A 450 -47.84 -9.37 4.72
CA PRO A 450 -48.06 -9.46 6.15
C PRO A 450 -47.92 -10.88 6.72
N ASP A 451 -47.72 -11.90 5.87
CA ASP A 451 -47.41 -13.27 6.30
C ASP A 451 -45.89 -13.53 6.42
N VAL A 452 -45.05 -12.57 6.00
CA VAL A 452 -43.59 -12.71 5.97
C VAL A 452 -42.93 -11.86 7.05
N ARG A 453 -42.23 -12.52 7.98
CA ARG A 453 -41.32 -11.86 8.93
C ARG A 453 -39.88 -11.95 8.44
N LEU A 454 -39.26 -10.79 8.28
CA LEU A 454 -37.86 -10.68 7.89
C LEU A 454 -37.02 -10.65 9.16
N SER A 455 -35.92 -11.40 9.22
CA SER A 455 -34.94 -11.19 10.28
C SER A 455 -34.32 -9.80 10.13
N LEU A 456 -33.86 -9.22 11.23
CA LEU A 456 -33.22 -7.89 11.20
C LEU A 456 -32.03 -7.82 10.22
N PRO A 457 -31.14 -8.83 10.10
CA PRO A 457 -30.10 -8.86 9.08
C PRO A 457 -30.66 -8.84 7.65
N HIS A 458 -31.67 -9.66 7.37
CA HIS A 458 -32.27 -9.73 6.03
C HIS A 458 -33.01 -8.43 5.66
N TYR A 459 -33.65 -7.79 6.65
CA TYR A 459 -34.25 -6.48 6.46
C TYR A 459 -33.19 -5.41 6.16
N ARG A 460 -32.04 -5.42 6.85
CA ARG A 460 -30.91 -4.52 6.57
C ARG A 460 -30.31 -4.76 5.17
N GLU A 461 -30.18 -6.01 4.73
CA GLU A 461 -29.74 -6.36 3.37
C GLU A 461 -30.69 -5.79 2.31
N LEU A 462 -32.01 -5.87 2.53
CA LEU A 462 -33.01 -5.29 1.63
C LEU A 462 -32.97 -3.76 1.62
N GLN A 463 -32.76 -3.13 2.77
CA GLN A 463 -32.59 -1.68 2.86
C GLN A 463 -31.33 -1.21 2.13
N ASP A 464 -30.21 -1.90 2.31
CA ASP A 464 -28.93 -1.59 1.66
C ASP A 464 -29.03 -1.75 0.13
N ALA A 465 -29.59 -2.87 -0.35
CA ALA A 465 -29.83 -3.09 -1.77
C ALA A 465 -30.78 -2.05 -2.38
N TYR A 466 -31.80 -1.61 -1.64
CA TYR A 466 -32.73 -0.57 -2.08
C TYR A 466 -32.06 0.81 -2.12
N ALA A 467 -31.31 1.17 -1.07
CA ALA A 467 -30.57 2.43 -0.99
C ALA A 467 -29.55 2.54 -2.14
N TRP A 468 -28.82 1.47 -2.42
CA TRP A 468 -27.88 1.42 -3.55
C TRP A 468 -28.58 1.56 -4.91
N ARG A 469 -29.71 0.87 -5.14
CA ARG A 469 -30.48 1.01 -6.39
C ARG A 469 -31.02 2.43 -6.57
N ALA A 470 -31.48 3.05 -5.48
CA ALA A 470 -31.92 4.44 -5.49
C ALA A 470 -30.75 5.39 -5.79
N GLU A 471 -29.58 5.16 -5.19
CA GLU A 471 -28.36 5.93 -5.46
C GLU A 471 -27.94 5.84 -6.93
N VAL A 472 -27.87 4.62 -7.50
CA VAL A 472 -27.51 4.41 -8.90
C VAL A 472 -28.49 5.10 -9.85
N LEU A 473 -29.80 5.00 -9.57
CA LEU A 473 -30.83 5.67 -10.36
C LEU A 473 -30.68 7.20 -10.30
N LEU A 474 -30.50 7.75 -9.09
CA LEU A 474 -30.36 9.19 -8.87
C LEU A 474 -29.09 9.73 -9.52
N ARG A 475 -27.95 9.05 -9.38
CA ARG A 475 -26.69 9.42 -10.05
C ARG A 475 -26.85 9.42 -11.57
N GLY A 476 -27.52 8.43 -12.14
CA GLY A 476 -27.83 8.37 -13.57
C GLY A 476 -28.74 9.52 -14.04
N LEU A 477 -29.75 9.89 -13.23
CA LEU A 477 -30.65 11.01 -13.50
C LEU A 477 -29.93 12.36 -13.45
N TYR A 478 -29.12 12.60 -12.42
CA TYR A 478 -28.33 13.82 -12.30
C TYR A 478 -27.32 13.97 -13.44
N ALA A 479 -26.65 12.88 -13.82
CA ALA A 479 -25.76 12.89 -14.98
C ALA A 479 -26.51 13.21 -16.29
N ALA A 480 -27.71 12.65 -16.49
CA ALA A 480 -28.55 12.96 -17.66
C ALA A 480 -29.04 14.41 -17.70
N LEU A 481 -29.14 15.06 -16.54
CA LEU A 481 -29.49 16.47 -16.38
C LEU A 481 -28.26 17.40 -16.41
N GLY A 482 -27.05 16.87 -16.57
CA GLY A 482 -25.81 17.64 -16.58
C GLY A 482 -25.40 18.17 -15.20
N LEU A 483 -25.90 17.55 -14.12
CA LEU A 483 -25.63 17.91 -12.74
C LEU A 483 -24.62 16.92 -12.13
N ASP A 484 -23.70 17.43 -11.31
CA ASP A 484 -22.80 16.60 -10.50
C ASP A 484 -23.58 16.07 -9.27
N PRO A 485 -23.76 14.75 -9.12
CA PRO A 485 -24.50 14.17 -8.01
C PRO A 485 -23.92 14.50 -6.63
N ASP A 486 -22.59 14.63 -6.53
CA ASP A 486 -21.92 14.86 -5.25
C ASP A 486 -22.03 16.33 -4.85
N GLU A 487 -21.99 17.27 -5.82
CA GLU A 487 -22.29 18.69 -5.57
C GLU A 487 -23.74 18.90 -5.14
N VAL A 488 -24.69 18.22 -5.78
CA VAL A 488 -26.12 18.29 -5.42
C VAL A 488 -26.37 17.74 -4.03
N LEU A 489 -25.74 16.61 -3.67
CA LEU A 489 -25.84 16.03 -2.33
C LEU A 489 -25.22 16.95 -1.27
N ALA A 490 -24.02 17.49 -1.52
CA ALA A 490 -23.36 18.42 -0.62
C ALA A 490 -24.19 19.69 -0.40
N ALA A 491 -24.80 20.23 -1.46
CA ALA A 491 -25.71 21.38 -1.37
C ALA A 491 -26.99 21.05 -0.57
N ALA A 492 -27.58 19.87 -0.77
CA ALA A 492 -28.75 19.43 -0.02
C ALA A 492 -28.45 19.25 1.48
N LEU A 493 -27.30 18.66 1.82
CA LEU A 493 -26.84 18.50 3.20
C LEU A 493 -26.54 19.85 3.86
N ALA A 494 -25.88 20.76 3.15
CA ALA A 494 -25.64 22.11 3.63
C ALA A 494 -26.95 22.87 3.87
N ALA A 495 -27.94 22.71 2.99
CA ALA A 495 -29.26 23.29 3.15
C ALA A 495 -30.05 22.69 4.32
N ASP A 496 -29.94 21.37 4.55
CA ASP A 496 -30.60 20.70 5.67
C ASP A 496 -29.95 21.08 7.02
N HIS A 497 -28.62 21.11 7.10
CA HIS A 497 -27.89 21.56 8.30
C HIS A 497 -28.12 23.04 8.62
N ALA A 498 -28.51 23.86 7.63
CA ALA A 498 -28.87 25.26 7.82
C ALA A 498 -30.33 25.45 8.29
N ARG A 499 -31.15 24.39 8.33
CA ARG A 499 -32.51 24.47 8.89
C ARG A 499 -32.43 24.52 10.40
N THR A 500 -32.77 25.66 10.99
CA THR A 500 -33.13 25.72 12.41
C THR A 500 -34.47 25.04 12.60
N ILE A 501 -34.56 24.14 13.59
CA ILE A 501 -35.82 23.59 14.05
C ILE A 501 -36.61 24.75 14.65
N ASP A 502 -37.53 25.33 13.88
CA ASP A 502 -38.56 26.20 14.46
C ASP A 502 -39.40 25.32 15.39
N ALA A 503 -39.37 25.66 16.67
CA ALA A 503 -40.19 25.02 17.69
C ALA A 503 -41.66 25.28 17.37
N ALA A 504 -42.35 24.24 16.92
CA ALA A 504 -43.80 24.13 16.89
C ALA A 504 -44.26 23.15 17.97
#